data_AF-A0A1X1K9G3-F1
#
_entry.id   AF-A0A1X1K9G3-F1
#
_cell.length_a   1.000
_cell.length_b   1.000
_cell.length_c   1.000
_cell.angle_alpha   90.00
_cell.angle_beta   90.00
_cell.angle_gamma   90.00
#
_symmetry.space_group_name_H-M   'P 1'
#
loop_
_entity.id
_entity.type
_entity.pdbx_description
1 polymer ?
#
loop_
_entity_poly.entity_id
_entity_poly.type
_entity_poly.pdbx_seq_one_letter_code
_entity_poly.pdbx_strand_id
1 'polypeptide(L)'
;MKSTIDKINKFRDDRDWRKFHNEKDLAISISIEASELLELFQWKESKEVTSKSLERIKEELADVLIYSFMLADNLQLDVEKIIEDKLVDNNRKYPVNLSKGNNKKYTELEK
;
A
#
# COMPACT_ATOMS: atom_id res chain seq x y z
N MET A 1 -2.76 22.68 7.83
CA MET A 1 -1.58 21.80 7.63
C MET A 1 -1.78 21.11 6.28
N LYS A 2 -0.82 21.16 5.34
CA LYS A 2 -1.00 20.51 4.03
C LYS A 2 -1.06 18.98 4.20
N SER A 3 -1.97 18.32 3.49
CA SER A 3 -2.11 16.86 3.51
C SER A 3 -0.84 16.19 2.99
N THR A 4 -0.62 14.92 3.31
CA THR A 4 0.52 14.16 2.74
C THR A 4 0.45 14.13 1.20
N ILE A 5 -0.76 14.01 0.65
CA ILE A 5 -1.03 14.03 -0.79
C ILE A 5 -0.60 15.38 -1.40
N ASP A 6 -0.88 16.50 -0.74
CA ASP A 6 -0.48 17.83 -1.22
C ASP A 6 1.05 17.96 -1.34
N LYS A 7 1.81 17.36 -0.42
CA LYS A 7 3.28 17.39 -0.45
C LYS A 7 3.82 16.53 -1.60
N ILE A 8 3.23 15.35 -1.80
CA ILE A 8 3.56 14.43 -2.90
C ILE A 8 3.26 15.10 -4.24
N ASN A 9 2.07 15.67 -4.38
CA ASN A 9 1.65 16.38 -5.58
C ASN A 9 2.54 17.58 -5.86
N LYS A 10 2.86 18.38 -4.84
CA LYS A 10 3.81 19.47 -5.00
C LYS A 10 5.16 18.97 -5.52
N PHE A 11 5.71 17.90 -4.94
CA PHE A 11 6.99 17.34 -5.39
C PHE A 11 6.94 16.89 -6.86
N ARG A 12 5.85 16.22 -7.26
CA ARG A 12 5.58 15.77 -8.64
C ARG A 12 5.44 16.94 -9.61
N ASP A 13 4.66 17.94 -9.22
CA ASP A 13 4.27 19.06 -10.09
C ASP A 13 5.40 20.08 -10.23
N ASP A 14 6.21 20.29 -9.18
CA ASP A 14 7.45 21.10 -9.24
C ASP A 14 8.45 20.57 -10.29
N ARG A 15 8.29 19.31 -10.73
CA ARG A 15 9.11 18.64 -11.76
C ARG A 15 8.40 18.44 -13.09
N ASP A 16 7.16 18.93 -13.23
CA ASP A 16 6.32 18.70 -14.40
C ASP A 16 6.16 17.20 -14.75
N TRP A 17 6.12 16.35 -13.72
CA TRP A 17 6.04 14.89 -13.89
C TRP A 17 4.62 14.36 -13.99
N ARG A 18 3.60 15.18 -13.69
CA ARG A 18 2.19 14.76 -13.77
C ARG A 18 1.82 14.16 -15.12
N LYS A 19 2.40 14.67 -16.22
CA LYS A 19 2.20 14.16 -17.58
C LYS A 19 2.70 12.72 -17.82
N PHE A 20 3.63 12.23 -17.00
CA PHE A 20 4.15 10.86 -17.06
C PHE A 20 3.45 9.92 -16.05
N HIS A 21 2.73 10.49 -15.08
CA HIS A 21 2.06 9.74 -14.01
C HIS A 21 0.57 9.56 -14.32
N ASN A 22 0.25 8.92 -15.45
CA ASN A 22 -1.12 8.45 -15.72
C ASN A 22 -1.44 7.20 -14.88
N GLU A 23 -2.71 6.82 -14.82
CA GLU A 23 -3.22 5.80 -13.89
C GLU A 23 -2.59 4.42 -14.16
N LYS A 24 -2.39 4.08 -15.44
CA LYS A 24 -1.78 2.81 -15.85
C LYS A 24 -0.31 2.78 -15.43
N ASP A 25 0.44 3.84 -15.70
CA ASP A 25 1.87 3.90 -15.36
C ASP A 25 2.09 3.98 -13.83
N LEU A 26 1.23 4.69 -13.09
CA LEU A 26 1.24 4.67 -11.62
C LEU A 26 0.94 3.28 -11.05
N ALA A 27 -0.02 2.55 -11.63
CA ALA A 27 -0.31 1.17 -11.21
C ALA A 27 0.89 0.23 -11.47
N ILE A 28 1.61 0.44 -12.57
CA ILE A 28 2.86 -0.28 -12.86
C ILE A 28 3.93 0.07 -11.80
N SER A 29 4.14 1.35 -11.51
CA SER A 29 5.09 1.79 -10.46
C SER A 29 4.78 1.15 -9.11
N ILE A 30 3.51 1.14 -8.67
CA ILE A 30 3.11 0.46 -7.42
C ILE A 30 3.57 -1.01 -7.42
N SER A 31 3.41 -1.72 -8.54
CA SER A 31 3.83 -3.13 -8.65
C SER A 31 5.35 -3.29 -8.62
N ILE A 32 6.10 -2.34 -9.18
CA ILE A 32 7.57 -2.35 -9.19
C ILE A 32 8.07 -2.15 -7.76
N GLU A 33 7.64 -1.08 -7.08
CA GLU A 33 8.11 -0.78 -5.71
C GLU A 33 7.66 -1.86 -4.70
N ALA A 34 6.47 -2.45 -4.90
CA ALA A 34 6.04 -3.59 -4.08
C ALA A 34 6.94 -4.81 -4.30
N SER A 35 7.52 -4.97 -5.49
CA SER A 35 8.49 -6.03 -5.79
C SER A 35 9.87 -5.71 -5.21
N GLU A 36 10.30 -4.46 -5.18
CA GLU A 36 11.53 -4.03 -4.49
C GLU A 36 11.42 -4.28 -2.96
N LEU A 37 10.27 -3.92 -2.37
CA LEU A 37 9.95 -4.26 -0.98
C LEU A 37 10.01 -5.78 -0.74
N LEU A 38 9.45 -6.58 -1.67
CA LEU A 38 9.46 -8.03 -1.59
C LEU A 38 10.88 -8.61 -1.67
N GLU A 39 11.74 -8.04 -2.53
CA GLU A 39 13.13 -8.46 -2.72
C GLU A 39 13.93 -8.39 -1.41
N LEU A 40 13.66 -7.41 -0.55
CA LEU A 40 14.32 -7.30 0.76
C LEU A 40 14.15 -8.58 1.59
N PHE A 41 13.02 -9.27 1.46
CA PHE A 41 12.67 -10.49 2.18
C PHE A 41 13.03 -11.78 1.43
N GLN A 42 13.43 -11.70 0.15
CA GLN A 42 13.73 -12.87 -0.65
C GLN A 42 14.88 -13.67 -0.03
N TRP A 43 14.66 -14.97 0.16
CA TRP A 43 15.65 -15.93 0.71
C TRP A 43 16.13 -15.65 2.15
N LYS A 44 15.41 -14.81 2.91
CA LYS A 44 15.80 -14.40 4.27
C LYS A 44 14.69 -14.61 5.28
N GLU A 45 15.08 -14.75 6.54
CA GLU A 45 14.14 -14.80 7.66
C GLU A 45 13.58 -13.40 7.98
N SER A 46 12.27 -13.30 8.20
CA SER A 46 11.60 -12.00 8.42
C SER A 46 12.20 -11.18 9.58
N LYS A 47 12.57 -11.84 10.69
CA LYS A 47 13.19 -11.19 11.85
C LYS A 47 14.58 -10.62 11.56
N GLU A 48 15.32 -11.25 10.65
CA GLU A 48 16.63 -10.75 10.24
C GLU A 48 16.48 -9.47 9.42
N VAL A 49 15.60 -9.47 8.42
CA VAL A 49 15.39 -8.32 7.52
C VAL A 49 14.87 -7.12 8.30
N THR A 50 13.89 -7.34 9.18
CA THR A 50 13.29 -6.27 10.00
C THR A 50 14.25 -5.66 11.02
N SER A 51 15.27 -6.39 11.46
CA SER A 51 16.29 -5.87 12.39
C SER A 51 17.48 -5.21 11.70
N LYS A 52 17.91 -5.72 10.53
CA LYS A 52 19.11 -5.25 9.82
C LYS A 52 18.84 -4.25 8.70
N SER A 53 17.64 -4.27 8.11
CA SER A 53 17.31 -3.52 6.89
C SER A 53 16.10 -2.60 7.05
N LEU A 54 15.78 -2.19 8.28
CA LEU A 54 14.59 -1.37 8.55
C LEU A 54 14.53 -0.08 7.73
N GLU A 55 15.68 0.56 7.48
CA GLU A 55 15.70 1.79 6.70
C GLU A 55 15.31 1.55 5.24
N ARG A 56 15.85 0.51 4.62
CA ARG A 56 15.43 0.08 3.27
C ARG A 56 13.95 -0.28 3.22
N ILE A 57 13.41 -0.97 4.24
CA ILE A 57 11.98 -1.29 4.30
C ILE A 57 11.14 -0.01 4.28
N LYS A 58 11.54 1.03 5.02
CA LYS A 58 10.80 2.30 5.05
C LYS A 58 10.82 2.99 3.70
N GLU A 59 11.96 2.97 3.00
CA GLU A 59 12.11 3.54 1.66
C GLU A 59 11.13 2.87 0.69
N GLU A 60 11.21 1.54 0.52
CA GLU A 60 10.34 0.83 -0.44
C GLU A 60 8.85 0.94 -0.09
N LEU A 61 8.53 0.86 1.22
CA LEU A 61 7.15 1.01 1.66
C LEU A 61 6.64 2.43 1.43
N ALA A 62 7.49 3.45 1.60
CA ALA A 62 7.12 4.82 1.30
C ALA A 62 6.87 5.00 -0.20
N ASP A 63 7.68 4.39 -1.07
CA ASP A 63 7.50 4.49 -2.52
C ASP A 63 6.19 3.83 -2.98
N VAL A 64 5.86 2.64 -2.46
CA VAL A 64 4.54 2.00 -2.68
C VAL A 64 3.39 2.95 -2.28
N LEU A 65 3.49 3.58 -1.11
CA LEU A 65 2.46 4.49 -0.62
C LEU A 65 2.37 5.78 -1.43
N ILE A 66 3.51 6.34 -1.85
CA ILE A 66 3.59 7.57 -2.64
C ILE A 66 2.87 7.37 -3.98
N TYR A 67 3.20 6.31 -4.73
CA TYR A 67 2.53 6.04 -5.99
C TYR A 67 1.05 5.69 -5.80
N SER A 68 0.70 4.98 -4.72
CA SER A 68 -0.70 4.70 -4.37
C SER A 68 -1.49 5.98 -4.11
N PHE A 69 -0.92 6.94 -3.38
CA PHE A 69 -1.55 8.23 -3.12
C PHE A 69 -1.65 9.10 -4.38
N MET A 70 -0.62 9.10 -5.25
CA MET A 70 -0.72 9.76 -6.55
C MET A 70 -1.85 9.17 -7.41
N LEU A 71 -2.01 7.84 -7.40
CA LEU A 71 -3.06 7.16 -8.15
C LEU A 71 -4.45 7.48 -7.59
N ALA A 72 -4.61 7.45 -6.27
CA ALA A 72 -5.85 7.83 -5.60
C ALA A 72 -6.23 9.29 -5.92
N ASP A 73 -5.27 10.22 -5.86
CA ASP A 73 -5.46 11.63 -6.20
C ASP A 73 -5.90 11.83 -7.66
N ASN A 74 -5.22 11.18 -8.61
CA ASN A 74 -5.61 11.22 -10.02
C ASN A 74 -7.06 10.76 -10.25
N LEU A 75 -7.47 9.71 -9.53
CA LEU A 75 -8.81 9.14 -9.58
C LEU A 75 -9.84 9.86 -8.68
N GLN A 76 -9.44 10.93 -8.00
CA GLN A 76 -10.28 11.70 -7.07
C GLN A 76 -10.88 10.82 -5.95
N LEU A 77 -10.09 9.86 -5.46
CA LEU A 77 -10.47 8.98 -4.37
C LEU A 77 -10.06 9.56 -3.03
N ASP A 78 -10.99 9.52 -2.07
CA ASP A 78 -10.67 9.71 -0.66
C ASP A 78 -10.05 8.42 -0.11
N VAL A 79 -8.75 8.49 0.19
CA VAL A 79 -7.96 7.35 0.68
C VAL A 79 -8.50 6.81 2.00
N GLU A 80 -8.94 7.67 2.93
CA GLU A 80 -9.48 7.23 4.21
C GLU A 80 -10.80 6.49 3.97
N LYS A 81 -11.67 7.06 3.13
CA LYS A 81 -12.97 6.46 2.80
C LYS A 81 -12.85 5.08 2.15
N ILE A 82 -11.96 4.91 1.16
CA ILE A 82 -11.80 3.60 0.49
C ILE A 82 -11.24 2.53 1.44
N ILE A 83 -10.41 2.93 2.40
CA ILE A 83 -9.89 2.02 3.43
C ILE A 83 -11.00 1.64 4.40
N GLU A 84 -11.78 2.60 4.90
CA GLU A 84 -12.90 2.35 5.80
C GLU A 84 -13.93 1.39 5.19
N ASP A 85 -14.34 1.64 3.95
CA ASP A 85 -15.29 0.77 3.23
C ASP A 85 -14.74 -0.64 3.07
N LYS A 86 -13.44 -0.75 2.77
CA LYS A 86 -12.77 -2.05 2.68
C LYS A 86 -12.69 -2.77 4.02
N LEU A 87 -12.49 -2.06 5.12
CA LEU A 87 -12.45 -2.63 6.47
C LEU A 87 -13.82 -3.14 6.90
N VAL A 88 -14.91 -2.43 6.58
CA VAL A 88 -16.28 -2.91 6.79
C VAL A 88 -16.51 -4.23 6.06
N ASP A 89 -16.09 -4.32 4.80
CA ASP A 89 -16.18 -5.55 4.01
C ASP A 89 -15.34 -6.69 4.56
N ASN A 90 -14.12 -6.39 5.02
CA ASN A 90 -13.23 -7.36 5.62
C ASN A 90 -13.79 -7.91 6.95
N ASN A 91 -14.38 -7.05 7.79
CA ASN A 91 -15.04 -7.47 9.03
C ASN A 91 -16.22 -8.40 8.77
N ARG A 92 -16.98 -8.16 7.69
CA ARG A 92 -18.06 -9.05 7.26
C ARG A 92 -17.54 -10.40 6.75
N LYS A 93 -16.40 -10.41 6.04
CA LYS A 93 -15.78 -11.64 5.51
C LYS A 93 -15.07 -12.44 6.60
N TYR A 94 -14.49 -11.78 7.59
CA TYR A 94 -13.69 -12.38 8.66
C TYR A 94 -14.24 -12.04 10.05
N PRO A 95 -15.39 -12.59 10.46
CA PRO A 95 -15.93 -12.39 11.81
C PRO A 95 -14.94 -12.84 12.88
N VAL A 96 -14.77 -12.05 13.95
CA VAL A 96 -13.78 -12.33 15.01
C VAL A 96 -13.95 -13.71 15.63
N ASN A 97 -15.19 -14.15 15.85
CA ASN A 97 -15.49 -15.46 16.45
C ASN A 97 -15.05 -16.65 15.56
N LEU A 98 -14.93 -16.45 14.25
CA LEU A 98 -14.53 -17.51 13.30
C LEU A 98 -13.06 -17.39 12.87
N SER A 99 -12.55 -16.16 12.78
CA SER A 99 -11.23 -15.88 12.19
C SER A 99 -10.11 -15.68 13.22
N LYS A 100 -10.40 -15.49 14.50
CA LYS A 100 -9.36 -15.24 15.52
C LYS A 100 -8.42 -16.44 15.65
N GLY A 101 -7.11 -16.17 15.59
CA GLY A 101 -6.06 -17.15 15.87
C GLY A 101 -5.76 -18.14 14.73
N ASN A 102 -6.30 -17.92 13.54
CA ASN A 102 -5.99 -18.72 12.36
C ASN A 102 -5.90 -17.85 11.10
N ASN A 103 -5.29 -18.38 10.05
CA ASN A 103 -5.09 -17.71 8.75
C ASN A 103 -5.97 -18.31 7.63
N LYS A 104 -7.04 -19.03 7.99
CA LYS A 104 -7.96 -19.61 7.01
C LYS A 104 -8.60 -18.49 6.18
N LYS A 105 -8.77 -18.72 4.89
CA LYS A 105 -9.49 -17.77 4.04
C LYS A 105 -10.97 -17.74 4.45
N TYR A 106 -11.66 -16.63 4.23
CA TYR A 106 -13.09 -16.52 4.57
C TYR A 106 -13.98 -17.60 3.91
N THR A 107 -13.51 -18.20 2.82
CA THR A 107 -14.15 -19.33 2.14
C THR A 107 -14.03 -20.67 2.87
N GLU A 108 -13.17 -20.75 3.88
CA GLU A 108 -12.83 -21.94 4.67
C GLU A 108 -13.26 -21.78 6.15
N LEU A 109 -13.94 -20.69 6.49
CA LEU A 109 -14.50 -20.48 7.83
C LEU A 109 -15.79 -21.29 7.97
N GLU A 110 -15.80 -22.23 8.90
CA GLU A 110 -16.99 -22.98 9.28
C GLU A 110 -17.97 -22.03 9.99
N LYS A 111 -19.22 -22.00 9.53
CA LYS A 111 -20.29 -21.14 10.06
C LYS A 111 -21.09 -21.84 11.14
#